data_AF-A0AB38FD62-F1
#
_entry.id   AF-A0AB38FD62-F1
#
_cell.length_a   1.000
_cell.length_b   1.000
_cell.length_c   1.000
_cell.angle_alpha   90.00
_cell.angle_beta   90.00
_cell.angle_gamma   90.00
#
_symmetry.space_group_name_H-M   'P 1'
#
loop_
_entity.id
_entity.type
_entity.pdbx_description
1 polymer ?
#
loop_
_entity_poly.entity_id
_entity_poly.type
_entity_poly.pdbx_seq_one_letter_code
_entity_poly.pdbx_strand_id
1 'polypeptide(L)'
;MTPVPAATVAPLERSTVTISTPAIPYGLARSWLLAPAVDDERLRAAHNSDADVVIIDIEDGVPERNKEQARLMTRRWLEDVSALQPVHRRGAVRRPARLRDR
;
A
#
# COMPACT_ATOMS: atom_id res chain seq x y z
N MET A 1 -35.37 -39.68 -37.90
CA MET A 1 -35.03 -38.83 -36.74
C MET A 1 -33.55 -38.52 -36.82
N THR A 2 -33.18 -37.37 -37.37
CA THR A 2 -31.78 -36.96 -37.61
C THR A 2 -31.24 -36.27 -36.35
N PRO A 3 -30.03 -36.60 -35.85
CA PRO A 3 -29.48 -35.94 -34.68
C PRO A 3 -28.93 -34.54 -35.04
N VAL A 4 -29.13 -33.58 -34.12
CA VAL A 4 -28.61 -32.21 -34.19
C VAL A 4 -27.13 -32.23 -33.76
N PRO A 5 -26.20 -31.55 -34.47
CA PRO A 5 -24.79 -31.53 -34.07
C PRO A 5 -24.58 -30.70 -32.80
N ALA A 6 -23.73 -31.19 -31.90
CA ALA A 6 -23.32 -30.49 -30.70
C ALA A 6 -22.50 -29.24 -31.06
N ALA A 7 -22.94 -28.07 -30.60
CA ALA A 7 -22.19 -26.83 -30.75
C ALA A 7 -20.95 -26.85 -29.84
N THR A 8 -19.76 -26.87 -30.45
CA THR A 8 -18.49 -26.64 -29.76
C THR A 8 -18.43 -25.18 -29.29
N VAL A 9 -18.50 -24.97 -27.98
CA VAL A 9 -18.25 -23.65 -27.37
C VAL A 9 -16.75 -23.50 -27.15
N ALA A 10 -16.13 -22.55 -27.84
CA ALA A 10 -14.70 -22.24 -27.65
C ALA A 10 -14.45 -21.68 -26.24
N PRO A 11 -13.28 -21.92 -25.62
CA PRO A 11 -12.98 -21.39 -24.29
C PRO A 11 -12.83 -19.87 -24.36
N LEU A 12 -13.56 -19.13 -23.51
CA LEU A 12 -13.36 -17.70 -23.31
C LEU A 12 -11.99 -17.48 -22.66
N GLU A 13 -11.01 -17.00 -23.43
CA GLU A 13 -9.71 -16.60 -22.90
C GLU A 13 -9.90 -15.46 -21.90
N ARG A 14 -9.59 -15.71 -20.63
CA ARG A 14 -9.57 -14.69 -19.59
C ARG A 14 -8.48 -13.68 -19.92
N SER A 15 -8.88 -12.57 -20.51
CA SER A 15 -8.01 -11.41 -20.71
C SER A 15 -7.64 -10.85 -19.34
N THR A 16 -6.41 -11.04 -18.91
CA THR A 16 -5.88 -10.37 -17.72
C THR A 16 -5.74 -8.89 -18.04
N VAL A 17 -6.65 -8.08 -17.50
CA VAL A 17 -6.51 -6.62 -17.52
C VAL A 17 -5.62 -6.23 -16.35
N THR A 18 -4.42 -5.75 -16.65
CA THR A 18 -3.58 -5.09 -15.66
C THR A 18 -4.15 -3.69 -15.41
N ILE A 19 -4.88 -3.52 -14.31
CA ILE A 19 -5.32 -2.19 -13.87
C ILE A 19 -4.15 -1.52 -13.16
N SER A 20 -3.63 -0.44 -13.75
CA SER A 20 -2.74 0.47 -13.05
C SER A 20 -3.57 1.31 -12.09
N THR A 21 -3.40 1.13 -10.78
CA THR A 21 -4.14 1.91 -9.78
C THR A 21 -3.73 3.39 -9.88
N PRO A 22 -4.64 4.31 -10.27
CA PRO A 22 -4.34 5.73 -10.29
C PRO A 22 -4.10 6.24 -8.86
N ALA A 23 -3.27 7.27 -8.71
CA ALA A 23 -3.05 7.92 -7.43
C ALA A 23 -4.38 8.50 -6.90
N ILE A 24 -4.91 7.96 -5.81
CA ILE A 24 -6.12 8.46 -5.17
C ILE A 24 -5.78 9.75 -4.40
N PRO A 25 -6.43 10.89 -4.68
CA PRO A 25 -6.28 12.07 -3.84
C PRO A 25 -6.66 11.74 -2.40
N TYR A 26 -5.87 12.18 -1.41
CA TYR A 26 -6.09 11.79 -0.01
C TYR A 26 -7.51 12.09 0.50
N GLY A 27 -8.14 13.18 0.04
CA GLY A 27 -9.53 13.52 0.41
C GLY A 27 -10.61 12.57 -0.13
N LEU A 28 -10.26 11.65 -1.03
CA LEU A 28 -11.15 10.65 -1.63
C LEU A 28 -10.80 9.21 -1.19
N ALA A 29 -9.78 9.04 -0.35
CA ALA A 29 -9.40 7.71 0.15
C ALA A 29 -10.50 7.15 1.06
N ARG A 30 -10.98 5.96 0.72
CA ARG A 30 -12.05 5.25 1.46
C ARG A 30 -11.48 4.36 2.57
N SER A 31 -10.20 4.03 2.46
CA SER A 31 -9.49 3.15 3.39
C SER A 31 -8.09 3.68 3.71
N TRP A 32 -7.75 3.63 5.00
CA TRP A 32 -6.49 4.12 5.56
C TRP A 32 -5.92 3.04 6.48
N LEU A 33 -4.77 2.48 6.11
CA LEU A 33 -4.08 1.45 6.88
C LEU A 33 -2.91 2.05 7.65
N LEU A 34 -2.96 1.96 8.99
CA LEU A 34 -1.84 2.34 9.85
C LEU A 34 -0.93 1.11 10.06
N ALA A 35 0.33 1.22 9.63
CA ALA A 35 1.31 0.15 9.71
C ALA A 35 2.51 0.59 10.57
N PRO A 36 2.76 -0.04 11.72
CA PRO A 36 3.90 0.31 12.56
C PRO A 36 5.23 -0.04 11.89
N ALA A 37 6.18 0.87 11.92
CA ALA A 37 7.53 0.68 11.42
C ALA A 37 8.38 -0.14 12.42
N VAL A 38 8.00 -1.39 12.64
CA VAL A 38 8.70 -2.32 13.53
C VAL A 38 9.48 -3.40 12.78
N ASP A 39 8.98 -3.83 11.63
CA ASP A 39 9.63 -4.82 10.76
C ASP A 39 9.27 -4.61 9.28
N ASP A 40 10.11 -5.14 8.39
CA ASP A 40 10.00 -4.98 6.94
C ASP A 40 8.84 -5.79 6.34
N GLU A 41 8.50 -6.93 6.95
CA GLU A 41 7.41 -7.79 6.51
C GLU A 41 6.05 -7.09 6.63
N ARG A 42 5.80 -6.39 7.74
CA ARG A 42 4.60 -5.57 7.93
C ARG A 42 4.51 -4.43 6.94
N LEU A 43 5.62 -3.75 6.65
CA LEU A 43 5.62 -2.67 5.66
C LEU A 43 5.34 -3.19 4.25
N ARG A 44 5.91 -4.35 3.88
CA ARG A 44 5.59 -5.06 2.63
C ARG A 44 4.12 -5.45 2.55
N ALA A 45 3.60 -6.08 3.61
CA ALA A 45 2.20 -6.51 3.66
C ALA A 45 1.25 -5.31 3.54
N ALA A 46 1.55 -4.21 4.24
CA ALA A 46 0.76 -2.98 4.14
C ALA A 46 0.83 -2.39 2.73
N HIS A 47 2.02 -2.28 2.14
CA HIS A 47 2.20 -1.77 0.78
C HIS A 47 1.47 -2.60 -0.30
N ASN A 48 1.38 -3.92 -0.10
CA ASN A 48 0.71 -4.84 -1.00
C ASN A 48 -0.78 -5.05 -0.70
N SER A 49 -1.31 -4.35 0.31
CA SER A 49 -2.74 -4.42 0.65
C SER A 49 -3.60 -3.62 -0.34
N ASP A 50 -4.92 -3.85 -0.30
CA ASP A 50 -5.91 -3.09 -1.07
C ASP A 50 -6.24 -1.72 -0.45
N ALA A 51 -5.52 -1.28 0.58
CA ALA A 51 -5.75 0.02 1.21
C ALA A 51 -5.44 1.16 0.23
N ASP A 52 -6.33 2.16 0.17
CA ASP A 52 -6.12 3.35 -0.68
C ASP A 52 -4.90 4.16 -0.20
N VAL A 53 -4.68 4.23 1.11
CA VAL A 53 -3.55 4.91 1.75
C VAL A 53 -2.93 4.04 2.84
N VAL A 54 -1.61 3.91 2.83
CA VAL A 54 -0.82 3.34 3.91
C VAL A 54 -0.09 4.45 4.65
N ILE A 55 -0.29 4.53 5.96
CA ILE A 55 0.47 5.39 6.87
C ILE A 55 1.50 4.54 7.59
N ILE A 56 2.78 4.88 7.41
CA ILE A 56 3.85 4.28 8.19
C ILE A 56 3.94 5.00 9.54
N ASP A 57 3.68 4.27 10.61
CA ASP A 57 3.68 4.81 11.97
C ASP A 57 5.04 4.66 12.65
N ILE A 58 5.54 5.77 13.19
CA ILE A 58 6.80 5.87 13.93
C ILE A 58 6.59 6.38 15.36
N GLU A 59 5.33 6.57 15.77
CA GLU A 59 4.93 7.15 17.05
C GLU A 59 4.33 6.06 17.96
N ASP A 60 3.02 6.02 18.14
CA ASP A 60 2.35 5.26 19.20
C ASP A 60 2.34 3.75 18.92
N GLY A 61 2.38 3.33 17.66
CA GLY A 61 2.51 1.93 17.25
C GLY A 61 3.93 1.37 17.40
N VAL A 62 4.91 2.20 17.84
CA VAL A 62 6.31 1.80 18.01
C VAL A 62 6.72 1.90 19.48
N PRO A 63 7.25 0.83 20.08
CA PRO A 63 7.81 0.89 21.43
C PRO A 63 8.90 1.97 21.53
N GLU A 64 8.97 2.70 22.65
CA GLU A 64 9.90 3.82 22.83
C GLU A 64 11.35 3.47 22.44
N ARG A 65 11.84 2.31 22.92
CA ARG A 65 13.20 1.80 22.65
C ARG A 65 13.48 1.54 21.16
N ASN A 66 12.45 1.42 20.32
CA ASN A 66 12.54 1.11 18.90
C ASN A 66 12.32 2.34 17.99
N LYS A 67 12.03 3.53 18.54
CA LYS A 67 11.71 4.72 17.72
C LYS A 67 12.83 5.14 16.77
N GLU A 68 14.09 4.97 17.15
CA GLU A 68 15.22 5.27 16.28
C GLU A 68 15.34 4.29 15.11
N GLN A 69 15.21 3.00 15.40
CA GLN A 69 15.15 1.95 14.38
C GLN A 69 13.97 2.17 13.42
N ALA A 70 12.80 2.52 13.94
CA ALA A 70 11.60 2.80 13.13
C ALA A 70 11.84 3.94 12.14
N ARG A 71 12.47 5.04 12.56
CA ARG A 71 12.84 6.15 11.66
C ARG A 71 13.78 5.70 10.54
N LEU A 72 14.81 4.92 10.88
CA LEU A 72 15.77 4.41 9.89
C LEU A 72 15.10 3.45 8.89
N MET A 73 14.23 2.57 9.38
CA MET A 73 13.49 1.65 8.53
C MET A 73 12.52 2.38 7.61
N THR A 74 11.73 3.32 8.13
CA THR A 74 10.83 4.15 7.32
C THR A 74 11.58 4.90 6.23
N ARG A 75 12.76 5.47 6.55
CA ARG A 75 13.59 6.15 5.54
C ARG A 75 14.03 5.19 4.44
N ARG A 76 14.62 4.05 4.80
CA ARG A 76 15.07 3.03 3.82
C ARG A 76 13.91 2.55 2.95
N TRP A 77 12.77 2.27 3.58
CA TRP A 77 11.56 1.85 2.88
C TRP A 77 11.09 2.89 1.86
N LEU A 78 11.06 4.18 2.22
CA LEU A 78 10.67 5.26 1.32
C LEU A 78 11.66 5.45 0.16
N GLU A 79 12.96 5.26 0.41
CA GLU A 79 14.01 5.26 -0.62
C GLU A 79 13.79 4.09 -1.61
N ASP A 80 13.53 2.89 -1.09
CA ASP A 80 13.32 1.67 -1.88
C ASP A 80 12.06 1.77 -2.76
N VAL A 81 10.91 2.14 -2.18
CA VAL A 81 9.67 2.27 -2.96
C VAL A 81 9.72 3.44 -3.94
N SER A 82 10.47 4.51 -3.64
CA SER A 82 10.68 5.59 -4.60
C SER A 82 11.54 5.14 -5.78
N ALA A 83 12.52 4.25 -5.55
CA ALA A 83 13.34 3.68 -6.62
C ALA A 83 12.55 2.70 -7.50
N LEU A 84 11.49 2.09 -6.96
CA LEU A 84 10.64 1.11 -7.64
C LEU A 84 9.47 1.73 -8.43
N GLN A 85 9.24 3.04 -8.38
CA GLN A 85 8.05 3.69 -8.97
C GLN A 85 8.41 4.65 -10.13
N PRO A 86 7.86 4.45 -11.35
CA PRO A 86 7.60 5.55 -12.26
C PRO A 86 6.50 6.45 -11.66
N VAL A 87 6.90 7.46 -10.88
CA VAL A 87 6.17 8.71 -10.50
C VAL A 87 4.73 8.68 -9.92
N HIS A 88 4.02 7.57 -9.73
CA HIS A 88 2.56 7.61 -9.44
C HIS A 88 2.01 7.11 -8.08
N ARG A 89 2.81 6.87 -7.03
CA ARG A 89 2.24 6.76 -5.65
C ARG A 89 3.07 7.55 -4.65
N ARG A 90 2.51 8.63 -4.10
CA ARG A 90 3.13 9.39 -2.99
C ARG A 90 2.63 8.83 -1.66
N GLY A 91 3.56 8.51 -0.75
CA GLY A 91 3.26 8.21 0.64
C GLY A 91 3.11 9.47 1.49
N ALA A 92 2.38 9.39 2.60
CA ALA A 92 2.25 10.45 3.59
C ALA A 92 2.94 10.04 4.91
N VAL A 93 3.68 10.96 5.52
CA VAL A 93 4.34 10.78 6.82
C VAL A 93 3.64 11.68 7.85
N ARG A 94 3.11 11.09 8.93
CA ARG A 94 2.56 11.83 10.06
C ARG A 94 3.72 12.45 10.87
N ARG A 95 3.64 13.75 11.16
CA ARG A 95 4.59 14.46 12.05
C ARG A 95 3.98 14.63 13.45
N PRO A 96 4.80 14.64 14.51
CA PRO A 96 4.30 14.81 15.88
C PRO A 96 3.72 16.22 16.07
N ALA A 97 2.65 16.30 16.86
CA ALA A 97 2.09 17.56 17.31
C ALA A 97 3.12 18.27 18.20
N ARG A 98 3.48 19.52 17.85
CA ARG A 98 4.31 20.34 18.75
C ARG A 98 3.50 20.64 20.00
N LEU A 99 3.99 20.18 21.15
CA LEU A 99 3.51 20.62 22.45
C LEU A 99 3.66 22.16 22.50
N ARG A 100 2.55 22.89 22.62
CA ARG A 100 2.58 24.32 22.91
C ARG A 100 2.85 24.46 24.40
N ASP A 101 3.99 25.03 24.75
CA ASP A 101 4.27 25.49 26.11
C ASP A 101 3.18 26.50 26.51
N ARG A 102 2.62 26.29 27.71
CA ARG A 102 1.75 27.24 28.41
C ARG A 102 2.56 28.07 29.37
#